data_AF-A0AAD7ZT09-F1
#
_entry.id   AF-A0AAD7ZT09-F1
#
_cell.length_a   1.000
_cell.length_b   1.000
_cell.length_c   1.000
_cell.angle_alpha   90.00
_cell.angle_beta   90.00
_cell.angle_gamma   90.00
#
_symmetry.space_group_name_H-M   'P 1'
#
loop_
_entity.id
_entity.type
_entity.pdbx_description
1 polymer ?
#
loop_
_entity_poly.entity_id
_entity_poly.type
_entity_poly.pdbx_seq_one_letter_code
_entity_poly.pdbx_strand_id
1 'polypeptide(L)'
;MNTYLLFASLAAVLVSIRGQGAGLSPFLANSDLVQREIDCVLDRGQCDEIGTFLKSVLPEVVGRNCASCTPEQAATARSITEFVRTTRPDAYNEIQARYG
;
A
#
# COMPACT_ATOMS: atom_id res chain seq x y z
N MET A 1 18.57 -25.13 29.48
CA MET A 1 18.53 -24.30 28.26
C MET A 1 17.08 -23.88 28.06
N ASN A 2 16.73 -22.65 28.42
CA ASN A 2 15.34 -22.22 28.62
C ASN A 2 14.66 -21.94 27.26
N THR A 3 13.77 -22.83 26.80
CA THR A 3 13.04 -22.72 25.53
C THR A 3 12.24 -21.42 25.39
N TYR A 4 11.88 -20.78 26.51
CA TYR A 4 11.24 -19.46 26.53
C TYR A 4 12.09 -18.35 25.92
N LEU A 5 13.42 -18.45 25.98
CA LEU A 5 14.33 -17.45 25.38
C LEU A 5 14.34 -17.56 23.85
N LEU A 6 14.14 -18.75 23.29
CA LEU A 6 14.06 -18.97 21.84
C LEU A 6 12.75 -18.44 21.24
N PHE A 7 11.64 -18.56 21.98
CA PHE A 7 10.35 -18.00 21.54
C PHE A 7 10.29 -16.48 21.71
N ALA A 8 10.88 -15.94 22.78
CA ALA A 8 10.95 -14.49 23.00
C ALA A 8 11.78 -13.77 21.92
N SER A 9 12.87 -14.38 21.44
CA SER A 9 13.68 -13.81 20.37
C SER A 9 12.99 -13.87 19.00
N LEU A 10 12.23 -14.92 18.70
CA LEU A 10 11.47 -15.03 17.45
C LEU A 10 10.36 -13.96 17.36
N ALA A 11 9.69 -13.68 18.47
CA ALA A 11 8.68 -12.62 18.54
C ALA A 11 9.28 -11.22 18.33
N ALA A 12 10.46 -10.95 18.91
CA ALA A 12 11.16 -9.68 18.72
C ALA A 12 11.60 -9.48 17.24
N VAL A 13 12.11 -10.53 16.60
CA VAL A 13 12.52 -10.49 15.18
C VAL A 13 11.31 -10.26 14.25
N LEU A 14 10.17 -10.90 14.51
CA LEU A 14 8.94 -10.69 13.72
C LEU A 14 8.35 -9.28 13.89
N VAL A 15 8.52 -8.65 15.06
CA VAL A 15 8.08 -7.27 15.30
C VAL A 15 8.94 -6.26 14.54
N SER A 16 10.25 -6.45 14.47
CA SER A 16 11.16 -5.52 13.78
C SER A 16 11.03 -5.53 12.25
N ILE A 17 10.58 -6.62 11.63
CA ILE A 17 10.44 -6.72 10.16
C ILE A 17 9.28 -5.86 9.62
N ARG A 18 8.29 -5.50 10.46
CA ARG A 18 7.15 -4.65 10.06
C ARG A 18 7.44 -3.14 10.06
N GLY A 19 8.67 -2.73 10.37
CA GLY A 19 9.03 -1.32 10.61
C GLY A 19 9.81 -0.63 9.49
N GLN A 20 9.81 -1.12 8.26
CA GLN A 20 10.53 -0.45 7.17
C GLN A 20 9.61 0.51 6.42
N GLY A 21 9.57 1.77 6.89
CA GLY A 21 9.13 2.92 6.10
C GLY A 21 10.13 3.20 4.98
N ALA A 22 10.18 2.33 3.98
CA ALA A 22 10.98 2.52 2.78
C ALA A 22 10.25 3.52 1.87
N GLY A 23 11.00 4.53 1.39
CA GLY A 23 10.47 5.75 0.81
C GLY A 23 9.51 5.55 -0.36
N LEU A 24 8.32 6.13 -0.25
CA LEU A 24 7.36 6.24 -1.35
C LEU A 24 7.80 7.25 -2.42
N SER A 25 8.61 8.24 -2.07
CA SER A 25 8.97 9.33 -2.98
C SER A 25 9.70 8.86 -4.25
N PRO A 26 10.69 7.94 -4.20
CA PRO A 26 11.32 7.42 -5.42
C PRO A 26 10.36 6.60 -6.30
N PHE A 27 9.42 5.88 -5.67
CA PHE A 27 8.40 5.10 -6.39
C PHE A 27 7.43 6.02 -7.12
N LEU A 28 6.92 7.05 -6.44
CA LEU A 28 5.99 8.03 -7.01
C LEU A 28 6.65 8.94 -8.07
N ALA A 29 7.98 9.07 -8.05
CA ALA A 29 8.73 9.82 -9.06
C ALA A 29 8.82 9.11 -10.42
N ASN A 30 8.56 7.80 -10.49
CA ASN A 30 8.57 7.06 -11.75
C ASN A 30 7.16 6.99 -12.35
N SER A 31 6.87 7.88 -13.31
CA SER A 31 5.56 7.98 -13.95
C SER A 31 5.08 6.68 -14.59
N ASP A 32 6.01 5.91 -15.18
CA ASP A 32 5.70 4.69 -15.91
C ASP A 32 5.38 3.56 -14.95
N LEU A 33 6.09 3.48 -13.83
CA LEU A 33 5.78 2.54 -12.74
C LEU A 33 4.41 2.85 -12.14
N VAL A 34 4.14 4.11 -11.81
CA VAL A 34 2.82 4.52 -11.30
C VAL A 34 1.71 4.18 -12.30
N GLN A 35 1.95 4.40 -13.60
CA GLN A 35 0.95 4.07 -14.62
C GLN A 35 0.70 2.56 -14.69
N ARG A 36 1.76 1.74 -14.68
CA ARG A 36 1.62 0.27 -14.66
C ARG A 36 0.81 -0.21 -13.46
N GLU A 37 1.07 0.34 -12.27
CA GLU A 37 0.31 -0.05 -11.08
C GLU A 37 -1.16 0.38 -11.16
N ILE A 38 -1.45 1.57 -11.70
CA ILE A 38 -2.82 2.01 -11.95
C ILE A 38 -3.51 1.08 -12.95
N ASP A 39 -2.83 0.73 -14.04
CA ASP A 39 -3.38 -0.17 -15.05
C ASP A 39 -3.64 -1.55 -14.46
N CYS A 40 -2.73 -2.09 -13.64
CA CYS A 40 -2.99 -3.31 -12.88
C CYS A 40 -4.25 -3.16 -12.03
N VAL A 41 -4.32 -2.14 -11.16
CA VAL A 41 -5.41 -1.91 -10.20
C VAL A 41 -6.78 -1.77 -10.90
N LEU A 42 -6.80 -1.24 -12.12
CA LEU A 42 -8.00 -1.08 -12.94
C LEU A 42 -8.27 -2.25 -13.91
N ASP A 43 -7.53 -3.36 -13.80
CA ASP A 43 -7.59 -4.54 -14.68
C ASP A 43 -7.34 -4.23 -16.16
N ARG A 44 -6.44 -3.29 -16.44
CA ARG A 44 -6.00 -2.85 -17.78
C ARG A 44 -4.60 -3.35 -18.16
N GLY A 45 -3.87 -3.91 -17.20
CA GLY A 45 -2.50 -4.39 -17.38
C GLY A 45 -2.18 -5.59 -16.50
N GLN A 46 -1.01 -6.19 -16.73
CA GLN A 46 -0.50 -7.24 -15.84
C GLN A 46 -0.14 -6.66 -14.48
N CYS A 47 -0.38 -7.44 -13.44
CA CYS A 47 0.00 -7.09 -12.08
C CYS A 47 1.30 -7.80 -11.71
N ASP A 48 2.20 -7.06 -11.07
CA ASP A 48 3.30 -7.64 -10.32
C ASP A 48 2.91 -7.81 -8.84
N GLU A 49 3.90 -8.06 -7.98
CA GLU A 49 3.69 -8.18 -6.54
C GLU A 49 3.15 -6.89 -5.90
N ILE A 50 3.59 -5.72 -6.39
CA ILE A 50 3.15 -4.41 -5.89
C ILE A 50 1.70 -4.18 -6.28
N GLY A 51 1.36 -4.34 -7.56
CA GLY A 51 -0.01 -4.16 -8.05
C GLY A 51 -1.00 -5.12 -7.37
N THR A 52 -0.58 -6.36 -7.15
CA THR A 52 -1.38 -7.36 -6.42
C THR A 52 -1.59 -6.95 -4.96
N PHE A 53 -0.55 -6.46 -4.29
CA PHE A 53 -0.66 -5.93 -2.94
C PHE A 53 -1.60 -4.72 -2.90
N LEU A 54 -1.47 -3.76 -3.82
CA LEU A 54 -2.33 -2.58 -3.92
C LEU A 54 -3.81 -2.98 -4.04
N LYS A 55 -4.15 -3.90 -4.95
CA LYS A 55 -5.53 -4.43 -5.06
C LYS A 55 -6.06 -4.99 -3.75
N SER A 56 -5.22 -5.70 -2.99
CA SER A 56 -5.64 -6.31 -1.73
C SER A 56 -5.94 -5.28 -0.63
N VAL A 57 -5.27 -4.12 -0.63
CA VAL A 57 -5.42 -3.09 0.41
C VAL A 57 -6.37 -1.96 0.02
N LEU A 58 -6.64 -1.78 -1.28
CA LEU A 58 -7.52 -0.71 -1.76
C LEU A 58 -8.93 -0.72 -1.16
N PRO A 59 -9.62 -1.88 -0.97
CA PRO A 59 -10.92 -1.89 -0.30
C PRO A 59 -10.86 -1.34 1.13
N GLU A 60 -9.76 -1.58 1.84
CA GLU A 60 -9.56 -1.07 3.21
C GLU A 60 -9.29 0.44 3.19
N VAL A 61 -8.43 0.89 2.28
CA VAL A 61 -8.02 2.29 2.20
C VAL A 61 -9.14 3.18 1.68
N VAL A 62 -9.81 2.74 0.62
CA VAL A 62 -10.80 3.53 -0.15
C VAL A 62 -12.21 3.30 0.41
N GLY A 63 -12.70 2.07 0.41
CA GLY A 63 -14.06 1.75 0.84
C GLY A 63 -14.28 1.80 2.35
N ARG A 64 -13.24 1.55 3.15
CA ARG A 64 -13.34 1.59 4.63
C ARG A 64 -12.60 2.76 5.28
N ASN A 65 -12.06 3.68 4.47
CA ASN A 65 -11.33 4.87 4.95
C ASN A 65 -10.24 4.52 5.99
N CYS A 66 -9.46 3.47 5.72
CA CYS A 66 -8.36 3.01 6.58
C CYS A 66 -8.78 2.61 8.01
N ALA A 67 -9.98 2.05 8.21
CA ALA A 67 -10.51 1.68 9.54
C ALA A 67 -9.58 0.76 10.37
N SER A 68 -8.74 -0.02 9.72
CA SER A 68 -7.86 -1.05 10.30
C SER A 68 -6.37 -0.73 10.11
N CYS A 69 -6.05 0.43 9.54
CA CYS A 69 -4.66 0.84 9.29
C CYS A 69 -3.99 1.33 10.57
N THR A 70 -2.66 1.13 10.66
CA THR A 70 -1.85 1.86 11.66
C THR A 70 -1.77 3.36 11.30
N PRO A 71 -1.41 4.23 12.24
CA PRO A 71 -1.21 5.66 11.96
C PRO A 71 -0.26 5.92 10.79
N GLU A 72 0.84 5.16 10.69
CA GLU A 72 1.83 5.27 9.62
C GLU A 72 1.25 4.83 8.28
N GLN A 73 0.52 3.71 8.24
CA GLN A 73 -0.15 3.23 7.04
C GLN A 73 -1.19 4.24 6.54
N ALA A 74 -1.99 4.81 7.45
CA ALA A 74 -2.98 5.82 7.10
C ALA A 74 -2.33 7.11 6.56
N ALA A 75 -1.22 7.57 7.14
CA ALA A 75 -0.48 8.73 6.65
C ALA A 75 0.11 8.48 5.25
N THR A 76 0.69 7.30 5.04
CA THR A 76 1.18 6.86 3.72
C THR A 76 0.03 6.79 2.70
N ALA A 77 -1.07 6.12 3.04
CA ALA A 77 -2.22 5.97 2.17
C ALA A 77 -2.80 7.33 1.76
N ARG A 78 -2.93 8.28 2.70
CA ARG A 78 -3.36 9.66 2.41
C ARG A 78 -2.43 10.36 1.43
N SER A 79 -1.12 10.21 1.61
CA SER A 79 -0.11 10.85 0.75
C SER A 79 -0.17 10.31 -0.70
N ILE A 80 -0.30 8.99 -0.86
CA ILE A 80 -0.46 8.36 -2.19
C ILE A 80 -1.79 8.79 -2.82
N THR A 81 -2.86 8.73 -2.03
CA THR A 81 -4.21 9.08 -2.50
C THR A 81 -4.24 10.51 -3.03
N GLU A 82 -3.64 11.45 -2.29
CA GLU A 82 -3.54 12.85 -2.72
C GLU A 82 -2.66 13.00 -3.97
N PHE A 83 -1.54 12.29 -4.05
CA PHE A 83 -0.70 12.30 -5.25
C PHE A 83 -1.44 11.77 -6.49
N VAL A 84 -2.18 10.67 -6.38
CA VAL A 84 -2.95 10.11 -7.51
C VAL A 84 -4.11 11.04 -7.87
N ARG A 85 -4.83 11.58 -6.88
CA ARG A 85 -5.93 12.54 -7.08
C ARG A 85 -5.47 13.80 -7.81
N THR A 86 -4.27 14.30 -7.52
CA THR A 86 -3.73 15.52 -8.13
C THR A 86 -3.09 15.29 -9.49
N THR A 87 -2.38 14.18 -9.67
CA THR A 87 -1.62 13.91 -10.92
C THR A 87 -2.41 13.10 -11.96
N ARG A 88 -3.39 12.31 -11.52
CA ARG A 88 -4.19 11.38 -12.35
C ARG A 88 -5.65 11.31 -11.87
N PRO A 89 -6.40 12.42 -11.94
CA PRO A 89 -7.75 12.52 -11.38
C PRO A 89 -8.74 11.50 -11.97
N ASP A 90 -8.62 11.17 -13.26
CA ASP A 90 -9.49 10.18 -13.90
C ASP A 90 -9.28 8.80 -13.28
N ALA A 91 -8.02 8.35 -13.17
CA ALA A 91 -7.67 7.09 -12.53
C ALA A 91 -8.12 7.07 -11.06
N TYR A 92 -7.95 8.18 -10.33
CA TYR A 92 -8.45 8.30 -8.96
C TYR A 92 -9.96 8.06 -8.89
N ASN A 93 -10.75 8.71 -9.75
CA ASN A 93 -12.20 8.57 -9.76
C ASN A 93 -12.63 7.13 -10.10
N GLU A 94 -11.93 6.47 -11.02
CA GLU A 94 -12.20 5.08 -11.36
C GLU A 94 -11.87 4.11 -10.23
N ILE A 95 -10.75 4.33 -9.53
CA ILE A 95 -10.38 3.55 -8.35
C ILE A 95 -11.43 3.72 -7.25
N GLN A 96 -11.89 4.96 -7.01
CA GLN A 96 -12.99 5.25 -6.07
C GLN A 96 -14.27 4.52 -6.46
N ALA A 97 -14.67 4.57 -7.74
CA ALA A 97 -15.86 3.89 -8.21
C ALA A 97 -15.79 2.36 -8.09
N ARG A 98 -14.58 1.79 -8.13
CA ARG A 98 -14.35 0.34 -8.09
C ARG A 98 -14.22 -0.21 -6.67
N TYR A 99 -13.52 0.51 -5.78
CA TYR A 99 -13.13 0.01 -4.45
C TYR A 99 -13.78 0.79 -3.29
N GLY A 100 -14.47 1.89 -3.59
CA GLY A 100 -15.22 2.71 -2.63
C GLY A 100 -16.56 2.12 -2.22
#